data_AF-A0A4Y7U2S2-F1
#
_entry.id   AF-A0A4Y7U2S2-F1
#
_cell.length_a   1.000
_cell.length_b   1.000
_cell.length_c   1.000
_cell.angle_alpha   90.00
_cell.angle_beta   90.00
_cell.angle_gamma   90.00
#
_symmetry.space_group_name_H-M   'P 1'
#
loop_
_entity.id
_entity.type
_entity.pdbx_description
1 polymer ?
#
loop_
_entity_poly.entity_id
_entity_poly.type
_entity_poly.pdbx_seq_one_letter_code
_entity_poly.pdbx_strand_id
1 'polypeptide(L)'
;AGIKVTAEVTPHHLLLTEDDVPGDDAIYKMNPPLRAKEDRDALIEGLIDGTIDCIATDHAPHAKEEKEVSMIDAPFGIVGSETAFQLLYTHFVKTGKFTLEQLVAF
;
A
#
# COMPACT_ATOMS: atom_id res chain seq x y z
N ALA A 1 -17.04 -14.43 -16.00
CA ALA A 1 -17.85 -15.14 -14.99
C ALA A 1 -19.04 -14.31 -14.47
N GLY A 2 -19.06 -12.98 -14.64
CA GLY A 2 -20.21 -12.15 -14.20
C GLY A 2 -20.41 -12.14 -12.67
N ILE A 3 -19.38 -12.54 -11.92
CA ILE A 3 -19.40 -12.54 -10.46
C ILE A 3 -19.27 -11.08 -10.01
N LYS A 4 -20.11 -10.68 -9.06
CA LYS A 4 -20.08 -9.35 -8.46
C LYS A 4 -19.05 -9.34 -7.33
N VAL A 5 -17.78 -9.19 -7.70
CA VAL A 5 -16.65 -9.07 -6.78
C VAL A 5 -15.98 -7.72 -7.02
N THR A 6 -15.50 -7.12 -5.94
CA THR A 6 -14.72 -5.88 -5.93
C THR A 6 -13.48 -6.09 -5.07
N ALA A 7 -12.45 -5.27 -5.27
CA ALA A 7 -11.19 -5.29 -4.55
C ALA A 7 -10.67 -3.88 -4.29
N GLU A 8 -9.83 -3.75 -3.25
CA GLU A 8 -9.11 -2.53 -2.92
C GLU A 8 -7.61 -2.81 -2.81
N VAL A 9 -6.77 -1.78 -2.91
CA VAL A 9 -5.33 -1.87 -2.68
C VAL A 9 -4.84 -0.69 -1.84
N THR A 10 -3.80 -0.91 -1.03
CA THR A 10 -3.27 0.14 -0.15
C THR A 10 -2.14 0.94 -0.79
N PRO A 11 -1.90 2.20 -0.36
CA PRO A 11 -0.78 2.98 -0.86
C PRO A 11 0.58 2.30 -0.62
N HIS A 12 0.76 1.63 0.52
CA HIS A 12 2.03 0.97 0.84
C HIS A 12 2.30 -0.24 -0.07
N HIS A 13 1.27 -0.98 -0.48
CA HIS A 13 1.41 -2.07 -1.46
C HIS A 13 1.61 -1.60 -2.91
N LEU A 14 1.26 -0.35 -3.24
CA LEU A 14 1.56 0.23 -4.56
C LEU A 14 2.97 0.83 -4.62
N LEU A 15 3.52 1.26 -3.50
CA LEU A 15 4.78 2.01 -3.44
C LEU A 15 5.99 1.13 -3.10
N LEU A 16 5.82 0.19 -2.16
CA LEU A 16 6.91 -0.57 -1.57
C LEU A 16 6.82 -2.06 -1.89
N THR A 17 7.93 -2.73 -1.70
CA THR A 17 8.16 -4.17 -1.92
C THR A 17 8.97 -4.74 -0.76
N GLU A 18 9.18 -6.05 -0.76
CA GLU A 18 10.06 -6.72 0.21
C GLU A 18 11.51 -6.21 0.17
N ASP A 19 11.97 -5.71 -0.99
CA ASP A 19 13.31 -5.13 -1.16
C ASP A 19 13.50 -3.80 -0.39
N ASP A 20 12.41 -3.14 0.00
CA ASP A 20 12.44 -1.89 0.76
C ASP A 20 12.56 -2.13 2.27
N VAL A 21 12.50 -3.39 2.73
CA VAL A 21 12.61 -3.77 4.14
C VAL A 21 14.09 -3.83 4.55
N PRO A 22 14.59 -2.92 5.40
CA PRO A 22 16.03 -2.80 5.68
C PRO A 22 16.58 -3.89 6.61
N GLY A 23 15.71 -4.70 7.22
CA GLY A 23 16.06 -5.73 8.20
C GLY A 23 14.89 -6.02 9.13
N ASP A 24 15.19 -6.39 10.38
CA ASP A 24 14.18 -6.61 11.42
C ASP A 24 13.65 -5.26 11.97
N ASP A 25 12.74 -4.64 11.23
CA ASP A 25 12.11 -3.36 11.57
C ASP A 25 10.58 -3.47 11.50
N ALA A 26 9.94 -3.53 12.66
CA ALA A 26 8.49 -3.67 12.76
C ALA A 26 7.69 -2.52 12.13
N ILE A 27 8.30 -1.37 11.81
CA ILE A 27 7.64 -0.32 11.02
C ILE A 27 7.24 -0.82 9.62
N TYR A 28 7.93 -1.81 9.08
CA TYR A 28 7.57 -2.46 7.80
C TYR A 28 6.60 -3.64 7.96
N LYS A 29 6.17 -3.95 9.20
CA LYS A 29 5.25 -5.05 9.49
C LYS A 29 3.79 -4.60 9.42
N MET A 30 3.11 -4.95 8.33
CA MET A 30 1.65 -4.87 8.15
C MET A 30 1.11 -6.16 7.51
N ASN A 31 -0.22 -6.31 7.44
CA ASN A 31 -0.86 -7.50 6.91
C ASN A 31 -1.98 -7.13 5.92
N PRO A 32 -1.91 -7.50 4.62
CA PRO A 32 -0.86 -8.33 4.00
C PRO A 32 0.53 -7.67 4.03
N PRO A 33 1.64 -8.46 3.93
CA PRO A 33 2.99 -7.91 3.95
C PRO A 33 3.38 -7.29 2.60
N LEU A 34 4.41 -6.45 2.59
CA LEU A 34 5.10 -6.07 1.36
C LEU A 34 5.67 -7.33 0.68
N ARG A 35 5.35 -7.51 -0.61
CA ARG A 35 5.74 -8.70 -1.38
C ARG A 35 6.74 -8.36 -2.48
N ALA A 36 6.98 -9.30 -3.39
CA ALA A 36 7.89 -9.14 -4.51
C ALA A 36 7.47 -7.99 -5.42
N LYS A 37 8.43 -7.50 -6.20
CA LYS A 37 8.21 -6.43 -7.16
C LYS A 37 7.14 -6.78 -8.20
N GLU A 38 7.10 -8.04 -8.61
CA GLU A 38 6.12 -8.55 -9.57
C GLU A 38 4.69 -8.47 -9.01
N ASP A 39 4.51 -8.71 -7.71
CA ASP A 39 3.21 -8.57 -7.05
C ASP A 39 2.77 -7.10 -7.06
N ARG A 40 3.64 -6.18 -6.68
CA ARG A 40 3.36 -4.73 -6.73
C ARG A 40 3.03 -4.27 -8.16
N ASP A 41 3.80 -4.71 -9.15
CA ASP A 41 3.58 -4.32 -10.54
C ASP A 41 2.23 -4.84 -11.05
N ALA A 42 1.81 -6.05 -10.64
CA ALA A 42 0.48 -6.59 -10.92
C ALA A 42 -0.64 -5.82 -10.21
N LEU A 43 -0.42 -5.34 -8.99
CA LEU A 43 -1.39 -4.47 -8.29
C LEU A 43 -1.58 -3.14 -9.02
N ILE A 44 -0.50 -2.55 -9.54
CA ILE A 44 -0.57 -1.31 -10.32
C ILE A 44 -1.33 -1.57 -11.64
N GLU A 45 -1.04 -2.67 -12.33
CA GLU A 45 -1.77 -3.05 -13.55
C GLU A 45 -3.25 -3.27 -13.27
N GLY A 46 -3.58 -4.04 -12.22
CA GLY A 46 -4.96 -4.32 -11.83
C GLY A 46 -5.75 -3.09 -11.40
N LEU A 47 -5.10 -2.08 -10.83
CA LEU A 47 -5.75 -0.79 -10.52
C LEU A 47 -6.02 0.01 -11.81
N ILE A 48 -5.10 -0.02 -12.78
CA ILE A 48 -5.26 0.70 -14.05
C ILE A 48 -6.32 0.05 -14.94
N ASP A 49 -6.39 -1.28 -14.97
CA ASP A 49 -7.31 -2.02 -15.84
C ASP A 49 -8.74 -2.19 -15.25
N GLY A 50 -8.92 -1.82 -13.98
CA GLY A 50 -10.19 -1.86 -13.26
C GLY A 50 -10.50 -3.21 -12.58
N THR A 51 -9.53 -4.11 -12.49
CA THR A 51 -9.60 -5.33 -11.66
C THR A 51 -9.64 -5.01 -10.17
N ILE A 52 -8.95 -3.96 -9.75
CA ILE A 52 -9.00 -3.36 -8.42
C ILE A 52 -9.78 -2.04 -8.53
N ASP A 53 -10.81 -1.88 -7.70
CA ASP A 53 -11.79 -0.80 -7.85
C ASP A 53 -11.32 0.51 -7.22
N CYS A 54 -10.59 0.46 -6.11
CA CYS A 54 -10.24 1.65 -5.33
C CYS A 54 -8.96 1.51 -4.50
N ILE A 55 -8.55 2.63 -3.91
CA ILE A 55 -7.47 2.68 -2.91
C ILE A 55 -8.03 2.86 -1.50
N ALA A 56 -7.62 1.98 -0.58
CA ALA A 56 -7.96 2.05 0.84
C ALA A 56 -6.69 2.07 1.70
N THR A 57 -6.62 2.94 2.71
CA THR A 57 -5.34 3.17 3.42
C THR A 57 -4.88 2.05 4.33
N ASP A 58 -5.82 1.22 4.80
CA ASP A 58 -5.63 0.30 5.92
C ASP A 58 -4.92 0.97 7.10
N HIS A 59 -5.37 2.17 7.48
CA HIS A 59 -4.81 2.91 8.60
C HIS A 59 -4.96 2.11 9.90
N ALA A 60 -3.84 1.60 10.42
CA ALA A 60 -3.76 0.73 11.58
C ALA A 60 -2.76 1.30 12.61
N PRO A 61 -3.20 2.24 13.47
CA PRO A 61 -2.35 2.87 14.46
C PRO A 61 -2.03 1.91 15.61
N HIS A 62 -0.78 1.92 16.06
CA HIS A 62 -0.29 1.21 17.24
C HIS A 62 0.56 2.17 18.09
N ALA A 63 0.71 1.86 19.37
CA ALA A 63 1.59 2.65 20.22
C ALA A 63 3.04 2.52 19.74
N LYS A 64 3.84 3.56 20.01
CA LYS A 64 5.24 3.60 19.59
C LYS A 64 6.01 2.42 20.19
N GLU A 65 5.80 2.15 21.47
CA GLU A 65 6.47 1.09 22.23
C GLU A 65 6.12 -0.31 21.69
N GLU A 66 4.93 -0.49 21.13
CA GLU A 66 4.50 -1.76 20.52
C GLU A 66 5.18 -2.01 19.16
N LYS A 67 5.64 -0.95 18.49
CA LYS A 67 6.34 -1.01 17.20
C LYS A 67 7.87 -0.94 17.36
N GLU A 68 8.40 -0.64 18.55
CA GLU A 68 9.84 -0.62 18.87
C GLU A 68 10.36 -1.99 19.38
N VAL A 69 9.83 -3.07 18.82
CA VAL A 69 10.26 -4.45 19.10
C VAL A 69 10.50 -5.19 17.78
N SER A 70 11.05 -6.41 17.84
CA SER A 70 11.28 -7.24 16.64
C SER A 70 9.98 -7.44 15.85
N MET A 71 10.11 -7.61 14.54
CA MET A 71 9.02 -8.03 13.66
C MET A 71 8.37 -9.33 14.13
N ILE A 72 9.03 -10.19 14.91
CA ILE A 72 8.38 -11.39 15.46
C ILE A 72 7.28 -10.99 16.44
N ASP A 73 7.58 -10.06 17.34
CA ASP A 73 6.73 -9.72 18.50
C ASP A 73 5.76 -8.56 18.24
N ALA A 74 6.10 -7.63 17.34
CA ALA A 74 5.31 -6.43 17.08
C ALA A 74 3.94 -6.74 16.45
N PRO A 75 2.90 -5.90 16.65
CA PRO A 75 1.65 -6.03 15.93
C PRO A 75 1.81 -5.61 14.45
N PHE A 76 0.93 -6.15 13.61
CA PHE A 76 0.81 -5.74 12.20
C PHE A 76 0.05 -4.42 12.11
N GLY A 77 0.56 -3.49 11.31
CA GLY A 77 -0.14 -2.25 10.97
C GLY A 77 0.79 -1.05 10.89
N ILE A 78 0.41 -0.10 10.04
CA ILE A 78 1.03 1.21 9.88
C ILE A 78 -0.03 2.29 9.71
N VAL A 79 0.31 3.54 10.01
CA VAL A 79 -0.57 4.67 9.74
C VAL A 79 -0.51 5.09 8.27
N GLY A 80 -1.67 5.35 7.64
CA GLY A 80 -1.72 5.76 6.22
C GLY A 80 -2.57 7.00 5.91
N SER A 81 -3.54 7.38 6.76
CA SER A 81 -4.51 8.45 6.44
C SER A 81 -3.88 9.80 6.06
N GLU A 82 -2.86 10.23 6.81
CA GLU A 82 -2.22 11.53 6.61
C GLU A 82 -1.25 11.56 5.42
N THR A 83 -0.82 10.39 4.95
CA THR A 83 0.27 10.27 3.96
C THR A 83 -0.20 9.76 2.61
N ALA A 84 -1.38 9.13 2.52
CA ALA A 84 -1.87 8.45 1.33
C ALA A 84 -1.82 9.33 0.07
N PHE A 85 -2.54 10.46 0.07
CA PHE A 85 -2.64 11.30 -1.13
C PHE A 85 -1.29 11.88 -1.56
N GLN A 86 -0.53 12.45 -0.62
CA GLN A 86 0.74 13.12 -0.95
C GLN A 86 1.78 12.14 -1.51
N LEU A 87 1.83 10.91 -1.01
CA LEU A 87 2.72 9.88 -1.53
C LEU A 87 2.30 9.44 -2.93
N LEU A 88 1.04 9.07 -3.12
CA LEU A 88 0.54 8.61 -4.43
C LEU A 88 0.63 9.70 -5.50
N TYR A 89 0.28 10.94 -5.16
CA TYR A 89 0.41 12.08 -6.06
C TYR A 89 1.87 12.29 -6.49
N THR A 90 2.80 12.23 -5.53
CA THR A 90 4.22 12.47 -5.81
C THR A 90 4.83 11.35 -6.65
N HIS A 91 4.49 10.09 -6.37
CA HIS A 91 5.11 8.94 -7.03
C HIS A 91 4.44 8.53 -8.34
N PHE A 92 3.14 8.79 -8.52
CA PHE A 92 2.41 8.37 -9.71
C PHE A 92 1.93 9.53 -10.58
N VAL A 93 1.43 10.62 -10.00
CA VAL A 93 0.92 11.74 -10.80
C VAL A 93 2.06 12.62 -11.31
N LYS A 94 2.97 13.05 -10.43
CA LYS A 94 4.12 13.89 -10.86
C LYS A 94 5.07 13.17 -11.82
N THR A 95 5.10 11.85 -11.80
CA THR A 95 5.94 11.03 -12.70
C THR A 95 5.22 10.60 -13.98
N GLY A 96 3.92 10.94 -14.13
CA GLY A 96 3.13 10.65 -15.32
C GLY A 96 2.62 9.22 -15.44
N LYS A 97 2.67 8.41 -14.37
CA LYS A 97 2.07 7.07 -14.33
C LYS A 97 0.55 7.13 -14.22
N PHE A 98 0.01 8.07 -13.44
CA PHE A 98 -1.43 8.35 -13.34
C PHE A 98 -1.72 9.80 -13.74
N THR A 99 -2.94 10.09 -14.18
CA THR A 99 -3.47 11.45 -14.18
C THR A 99 -3.93 11.84 -12.77
N LEU A 100 -4.05 13.15 -12.50
CA LEU A 100 -4.64 13.61 -11.23
C LEU A 100 -6.10 13.14 -11.09
N GLU A 101 -6.84 13.13 -12.19
CA GLU A 101 -8.22 12.65 -12.21
C GLU A 101 -8.32 11.18 -11.82
N GLN A 102 -7.44 10.32 -12.35
CA GLN A 102 -7.36 8.93 -11.95
C GLN A 102 -7.12 8.79 -10.44
N LEU A 103 -6.10 9.48 -9.90
CA LEU A 103 -5.80 9.40 -8.47
C LEU A 103 -6.95 9.87 -7.56
N VAL A 104 -7.70 10.89 -7.97
CA VAL A 104 -8.84 11.40 -7.18
C VAL A 104 -10.08 10.50 -7.32
N ALA A 105 -10.18 9.72 -8.39
CA ALA A 105 -11.28 8.81 -8.64
C ALA A 105 -11.10 7.42 -8.00
N PHE A 106 -9.85 6.99 -7.80
CA PHE A 106 -9.49 5.79 -7.02
C PHE A 106 -9.84 5.95 -5.54
#